data_AF-A0A968DMP9-F1
#
_entry.id   AF-A0A968DMP9-F1
#
_cell.length_a   1.000
_cell.length_b   1.000
_cell.length_c   1.000
_cell.angle_alpha   90.00
_cell.angle_beta   90.00
_cell.angle_gamma   90.00
#
_symmetry.space_group_name_H-M   'P 1'
#
loop_
_entity.id
_entity.type
_entity.pdbx_description
1 polymer ?
#
loop_
_entity_poly.entity_id
_entity_poly.type
_entity_poly.pdbx_seq_one_letter_code
_entity_poly.pdbx_strand_id
1 'polypeptide(L)'
;RGPNGGVSLARPATAITIFDIIAAIDGLKLFEECILGLPGCGNDKPCPFHEDWQVVREDLKNTFKNSTLADLSARIKDFGLRITEP
;
A
#
# COMPACT_ATOMS: atom_id res chain seq x y z
N ARG A 1 -14.88 -16.78 -18.32
CA ARG A 1 -15.72 -15.55 -18.30
C ARG A 1 -16.77 -15.68 -19.41
N GLY A 2 -18.03 -15.34 -19.14
CA GLY A 2 -19.14 -15.41 -20.11
C GLY A 2 -19.70 -14.03 -20.47
N PRO A 3 -20.79 -13.95 -21.27
CA PRO A 3 -21.33 -12.70 -21.84
C PRO A 3 -21.68 -11.61 -20.83
N ASN A 4 -22.00 -11.98 -19.58
CA ASN A 4 -22.29 -11.06 -18.46
C ASN A 4 -21.22 -11.12 -17.36
N GLY A 5 -20.00 -11.55 -17.68
CA GLY A 5 -18.92 -11.72 -16.72
C GLY A 5 -18.22 -10.41 -16.37
N GLY A 6 -17.77 -10.30 -15.12
CA GLY A 6 -16.96 -9.19 -14.63
C GLY A 6 -16.14 -9.60 -13.41
N VAL A 7 -15.46 -8.64 -12.81
CA VAL A 7 -14.87 -8.79 -11.47
C VAL A 7 -15.64 -7.89 -10.52
N SER A 8 -15.84 -8.38 -9.30
CA SER A 8 -16.41 -7.62 -8.20
C SER A 8 -15.46 -7.68 -7.02
N LEU A 9 -15.60 -6.72 -6.10
CA LEU A 9 -14.88 -6.78 -4.84
C LEU A 9 -15.38 -7.97 -4.03
N ALA A 10 -14.46 -8.80 -3.55
CA ALA A 10 -14.77 -9.95 -2.71
C ALA A 10 -15.23 -9.56 -1.29
N ARG A 11 -14.97 -8.30 -0.89
CA ARG A 11 -15.36 -7.70 0.40
C ARG A 11 -15.70 -6.22 0.21
N PRO A 12 -16.42 -5.59 1.15
CA PRO A 12 -16.75 -4.16 1.05
C PRO A 12 -15.50 -3.28 0.92
N ALA A 13 -15.60 -2.19 0.14
CA ALA A 13 -14.47 -1.26 -0.09
C ALA A 13 -13.96 -0.59 1.20
N THR A 14 -14.82 -0.45 2.22
CA THR A 14 -14.46 0.04 3.56
C THR A 14 -13.61 -0.94 4.37
N ALA A 15 -13.54 -2.21 3.96
CA ALA A 15 -12.71 -3.22 4.58
C ALA A 15 -11.40 -3.46 3.80
N ILE A 16 -11.24 -2.88 2.60
CA ILE A 16 -10.04 -3.03 1.76
C ILE A 16 -9.13 -1.85 2.01
N THR A 17 -7.96 -2.07 2.61
CA THR A 17 -6.96 -1.02 2.81
C THR A 17 -6.10 -0.83 1.57
N ILE A 18 -5.49 0.35 1.41
CA ILE A 18 -4.49 0.57 0.35
C ILE A 18 -3.28 -0.36 0.57
N PHE A 19 -2.94 -0.64 1.83
CA PHE A 19 -1.93 -1.65 2.18
C PHE A 19 -2.27 -3.02 1.57
N ASP A 20 -3.53 -3.47 1.65
CA ASP A 20 -3.95 -4.75 1.07
C ASP A 20 -3.80 -4.78 -0.46
N ILE A 21 -4.06 -3.65 -1.12
CA ILE A 21 -3.91 -3.52 -2.57
C ILE A 21 -2.44 -3.61 -2.96
N ILE A 22 -1.55 -2.88 -2.28
CA ILE A 22 -0.10 -2.93 -2.54
C ILE A 22 0.45 -4.33 -2.25
N ALA A 23 0.06 -4.94 -1.14
CA ALA A 23 0.47 -6.29 -0.80
C ALA A 23 0.10 -7.31 -1.89
N ALA A 24 -1.07 -7.13 -2.53
CA ALA A 24 -1.56 -8.02 -3.58
C ALA A 24 -0.90 -7.78 -4.95
N ILE A 25 -0.41 -6.57 -5.24
CA ILE A 25 0.14 -6.18 -6.56
C ILE A 25 1.68 -6.12 -6.53
N ASP A 26 2.24 -5.32 -5.62
CA ASP A 26 3.68 -5.01 -5.54
C ASP A 26 4.41 -5.84 -4.46
N GLY A 27 3.65 -6.41 -3.52
CA GLY A 27 4.18 -7.15 -2.37
C GLY A 27 4.53 -6.25 -1.18
N LEU A 28 5.22 -6.83 -0.19
CA LEU A 28 5.44 -6.20 1.12
C LEU A 28 6.84 -5.63 1.34
N LYS A 29 7.73 -5.72 0.34
CA LYS A 29 9.14 -5.33 0.47
C LYS A 29 9.34 -3.92 1.02
N LEU A 30 8.56 -2.96 0.53
CA LEU A 30 8.60 -1.57 0.98
C LEU A 30 8.37 -1.42 2.50
N PHE A 31 7.58 -2.32 3.09
CA PHE A 31 7.18 -2.27 4.50
C PHE A 31 8.03 -3.18 5.40
N GLU A 32 8.97 -3.95 4.84
CA GLU A 32 9.71 -5.00 5.56
C GLU A 32 11.21 -4.93 5.35
N GLU A 33 11.68 -4.44 4.20
CA GLU A 33 13.09 -4.42 3.82
C GLU A 33 13.76 -3.07 4.10
N CYS A 34 15.10 -3.07 4.04
CA CYS A 34 15.90 -1.86 4.09
C CYS A 34 15.74 -1.06 2.80
N ILE A 35 15.48 0.25 2.90
CA ILE A 35 15.35 1.13 1.73
C ILE A 35 16.62 1.20 0.88
N LEU A 36 17.79 0.98 1.49
CA LEU A 36 19.08 0.95 0.80
C LEU A 36 19.39 -0.42 0.16
N GLY A 37 18.53 -1.42 0.35
CA GLY A 37 18.72 -2.77 -0.18
C GLY A 37 19.91 -3.53 0.41
N LEU A 38 20.41 -3.11 1.58
CA LEU A 38 21.59 -3.71 2.20
C LEU A 38 21.29 -5.15 2.68
N PRO A 39 22.01 -6.17 2.19
CA PRO A 39 21.76 -7.56 2.56
C PRO A 39 21.91 -7.79 4.06
N GLY A 40 20.89 -8.39 4.67
CA GLY A 40 20.89 -8.73 6.09
C GLY A 40 20.62 -7.55 7.03
N CYS A 41 20.30 -6.36 6.51
CA CYS A 41 19.89 -5.23 7.35
C CYS A 41 18.57 -5.52 8.07
N GLY A 42 18.53 -5.30 9.38
CA GLY A 42 17.36 -5.47 10.22
C GLY A 42 17.69 -5.15 11.67
N ASN A 43 16.75 -5.36 12.59
CA ASN A 43 16.92 -5.00 14.01
C ASN A 43 18.16 -5.66 14.64
N ASP A 44 18.51 -6.88 14.24
CA ASP A 44 19.69 -7.59 14.76
C ASP A 44 21.01 -7.14 14.11
N LYS A 45 20.94 -6.57 12.90
CA LYS A 45 22.08 -6.12 12.09
C LYS A 45 21.73 -4.77 11.44
N PRO A 46 21.62 -3.69 12.22
CA PRO A 46 21.18 -2.40 11.70
C PRO A 46 22.25 -1.80 10.79
N CYS A 47 21.83 -1.22 9.67
CA CYS A 47 22.69 -0.33 8.90
C CYS A 47 22.75 1.07 9.55
N PRO A 48 23.69 1.95 9.17
CA PRO A 48 23.78 3.30 9.73
C PRO A 48 22.52 4.17 9.56
N PHE A 49 21.62 3.81 8.65
CA PHE A 49 20.36 4.51 8.38
C PHE A 49 19.13 3.74 8.91
N HIS A 50 19.34 2.66 9.66
CA HIS A 50 18.26 1.73 10.04
C HIS A 50 17.20 2.38 10.92
N GLU A 51 17.60 3.15 11.93
CA GLU A 51 16.67 3.78 12.87
C GLU A 51 15.80 4.82 12.17
N ASP A 52 16.41 5.72 11.39
CA ASP A 52 15.70 6.74 10.61
C ASP A 52 14.71 6.08 9.63
N TRP A 53 15.16 5.05 8.92
CA TRP A 53 14.29 4.34 7.98
C TRP A 53 13.17 3.57 8.69
N GLN A 54 13.45 2.94 9.83
CA GLN A 54 12.46 2.19 10.58
C GLN A 54 11.28 3.08 10.98
N VAL A 55 11.54 4.28 11.49
CA VAL A 55 10.47 5.24 11.85
C VAL A 55 9.61 5.57 10.63
N VAL A 56 10.25 5.99 9.53
CA VAL A 56 9.54 6.36 8.30
C VAL A 56 8.74 5.18 7.74
N ARG A 57 9.31 3.96 7.77
CA ARG A 57 8.67 2.75 7.27
C ARG A 57 7.43 2.38 8.08
N GLU A 58 7.46 2.51 9.40
CA GLU A 58 6.29 2.24 10.24
C GLU A 58 5.19 3.29 10.02
N ASP A 59 5.54 4.58 9.90
CA ASP A 59 4.57 5.64 9.60
C ASP A 59 3.93 5.44 8.22
N LEU A 60 4.74 5.06 7.23
CA LEU A 60 4.26 4.67 5.90
C LEU A 60 3.29 3.50 6.02
N LYS A 61 3.70 2.40 6.67
CA LYS A 61 2.85 1.22 6.85
C LYS A 61 1.52 1.55 7.51
N ASN A 62 1.54 2.38 8.56
CA ASN A 62 0.34 2.81 9.28
C ASN A 62 -0.58 3.66 8.40
N THR A 63 -0.03 4.59 7.63
CA THR A 63 -0.80 5.44 6.70
C THR A 63 -1.58 4.60 5.70
N PHE A 64 -0.94 3.59 5.12
CA PHE A 64 -1.54 2.73 4.11
C PHE A 64 -2.52 1.71 4.68
N LYS A 65 -2.28 1.24 5.92
CA LYS A 65 -3.21 0.37 6.66
C LYS A 65 -4.46 1.11 7.14
N ASN A 66 -4.37 2.41 7.42
CA ASN A 66 -5.49 3.21 7.90
C ASN A 66 -6.28 3.93 6.80
N SER A 67 -5.88 3.75 5.53
CA SER A 67 -6.59 4.31 4.38
C SER A 67 -7.30 3.19 3.62
N THR A 68 -8.61 3.31 3.42
CA THR A 68 -9.41 2.30 2.69
C THR A 68 -9.64 2.69 1.23
N LEU A 69 -10.01 1.71 0.41
CA LEU A 69 -10.43 1.93 -0.97
C LEU A 69 -11.67 2.84 -1.03
N ALA A 70 -12.57 2.74 -0.05
CA ALA A 70 -13.71 3.65 0.08
C ALA A 70 -13.28 5.09 0.34
N ASP A 71 -12.33 5.33 1.25
CA ASP A 71 -11.81 6.67 1.56
C ASP A 71 -11.20 7.32 0.30
N LEU A 72 -10.40 6.55 -0.44
CA LEU A 72 -9.79 7.03 -1.67
C LEU A 72 -10.84 7.32 -2.75
N SER A 73 -11.83 6.43 -2.91
CA SER A 73 -12.93 6.62 -3.86
C SER A 73 -13.79 7.84 -3.54
N ALA A 74 -13.94 8.21 -2.26
CA ALA A 74 -14.65 9.42 -1.87
C ALA A 74 -13.85 10.68 -2.26
N ARG A 75 -12.55 10.67 -1.95
CA ARG A 75 -11.65 11.82 -2.15
C ARG A 75 -11.29 12.08 -3.60
N ILE A 76 -11.39 11.08 -4.49
CA ILE A 76 -10.99 11.23 -5.89
C ILE A 76 -11.74 12.36 -6.62
N LYS A 77 -13.00 12.62 -6.20
CA LYS A 77 -13.84 13.72 -6.71
C LYS A 77 -13.30 15.09 -6.29
N ASP A 78 -12.81 15.20 -5.07
CA ASP A 78 -12.27 16.46 -4.52
C ASP A 78 -11.03 16.93 -5.29
N PHE A 79 -10.26 15.98 -5.82
CA PHE A 79 -9.05 16.25 -6.61
C PHE A 79 -9.30 16.32 -8.12
N GLY A 80 -10.55 16.10 -8.59
CA GLY A 80 -10.86 16.08 -10.02
C GLY A 80 -10.11 15.00 -10.80
N LEU A 81 -9.68 13.92 -10.13
CA LEU A 81 -8.87 12.87 -10.73
C LEU A 81 -9.77 11.80 -11.36
N ARG A 82 -9.41 11.34 -12.56
CA ARG A 82 -10.04 10.20 -13.21
C ARG A 82 -8.95 9.31 -13.80
N ILE A 83 -8.92 8.04 -13.41
CA ILE A 83 -8.04 7.03 -14.01
C ILE A 83 -8.71 6.53 -15.30
N THR A 84 -8.82 7.42 -16.28
CA THR A 84 -9.06 7.06 -17.68
C THR A 84 -8.19 7.98 -18.51
N GLU A 85 -7.59 7.46 -19.58
CA GLU A 85 -7.12 8.35 -20.64
C GLU A 85 -8.30 9.20 -21.15
N PRO A 86 -8.04 10.44 -21.63
CA PRO A 86 -9.09 11.30 -22.19
C PRO A 86 -9.89 10.63 -23.32
#